data_AF-A0AAE8LQ23-F1
#
_entry.id   AF-A0AAE8LQ23-F1
#
_cell.length_a   1.000
_cell.length_b   1.000
_cell.length_c   1.000
_cell.angle_alpha   90.00
_cell.angle_beta   90.00
_cell.angle_gamma   90.00
#
_symmetry.space_group_name_H-M   'P 1'
#
loop_
_entity.id
_entity.type
_entity.pdbx_description
1 polymer ?
#
loop_
_entity_poly.entity_id
_entity_poly.type
_entity_poly.pdbx_seq_one_letter_code
_entity_poly.pdbx_strand_id
1 'polypeptide(L)'
;MTTIPQYAPGCYGSAVAFKKDDTVCRGCKFASMCEPAHLEAQAVLRERYGIKTSAQVYAERDRRLAEERAEREANRPADMLVLPKKTQELIDRLDRGNYDVKGKFSRGENPFGASMKFMQIVGHLLLNLKNTRIDRALIATAFVKKLDWQQGTADAHARMAIQALEHIGAICNQDGIISLRS
;
A
#
# COMPACT_ATOMS: atom_id res chain seq x y z
N MET A 1 33.22 21.11 19.04
CA MET A 1 33.69 21.29 20.43
C MET A 1 33.05 22.55 20.97
N THR A 2 31.98 22.39 21.74
CA THR A 2 31.28 23.52 22.38
C THR A 2 32.09 24.04 23.58
N THR A 3 32.39 25.33 23.61
CA THR A 3 33.05 25.97 24.75
C THR A 3 32.06 26.14 25.89
N ILE A 4 32.36 25.56 27.06
CA ILE A 4 31.50 25.66 28.25
C ILE A 4 31.70 27.04 28.89
N PRO A 5 30.62 27.86 29.04
CA PRO A 5 30.75 29.18 29.62
C PRO A 5 31.03 29.13 31.13
N GLN A 6 31.75 30.13 31.63
CA GLN A 6 32.02 30.25 33.06
C GLN A 6 30.69 30.36 33.84
N TYR A 7 30.58 29.63 34.95
CA TYR A 7 29.37 29.50 35.78
C TYR A 7 28.18 28.77 35.12
N ALA A 8 28.42 28.01 34.05
CA ALA A 8 27.40 27.13 33.50
C ALA A 8 26.96 26.08 34.56
N PRO A 9 25.66 25.78 34.67
CA PRO A 9 25.18 24.72 35.55
C PRO A 9 25.67 23.35 35.04
N GLY A 10 25.78 22.36 35.93
CA GLY A 10 26.25 21.01 35.56
C GLY A 10 25.39 20.29 34.52
N CYS A 11 24.17 20.75 34.27
CA CYS A 11 23.29 20.24 33.21
C CYS A 11 23.57 20.87 31.82
N TYR A 12 24.45 21.87 31.72
CA TYR A 12 24.75 22.57 30.48
C TYR A 12 25.26 21.62 29.40
N GLY A 13 24.63 21.67 28.21
CA GLY A 13 24.98 20.82 27.08
C GLY A 13 24.69 19.32 27.27
N SER A 14 23.96 18.94 28.33
CA SER A 14 23.59 17.53 28.54
C SER A 14 22.71 17.02 27.41
N ALA A 15 23.08 15.90 26.79
CA ALA A 15 22.35 15.28 25.68
C ALA A 15 20.93 14.81 26.03
N VAL A 16 20.60 14.67 27.32
CA VAL A 16 19.32 14.11 27.78
C VAL A 16 18.51 15.05 28.66
N ALA A 17 19.14 16.07 29.26
CA ALA A 17 18.47 16.90 30.27
C ALA A 17 17.88 18.22 29.73
N PHE A 18 18.34 18.72 28.58
CA PHE A 18 17.80 19.95 28.01
C PHE A 18 16.39 19.75 27.47
N LYS A 19 15.48 20.65 27.86
CA LYS A 19 14.08 20.66 27.42
C LYS A 19 13.66 22.10 27.20
N LYS A 20 13.53 22.52 25.94
CA LYS A 20 13.28 23.92 25.56
C LYS A 20 12.09 24.56 26.27
N ASP A 21 11.01 23.79 26.44
CA ASP A 21 9.74 24.28 27.01
C ASP A 21 9.63 24.12 28.53
N ASP A 22 10.62 23.48 29.16
CA ASP A 22 10.64 23.26 30.61
C ASP A 22 10.88 24.59 31.35
N THR A 23 10.24 24.77 32.50
CA THR A 23 10.35 26.01 33.29
C THR A 23 11.78 26.26 33.76
N VAL A 24 12.54 25.20 34.06
CA VAL A 24 13.94 25.29 34.49
C VAL A 24 14.84 25.77 33.35
N CYS A 25 14.63 25.23 32.14
CA CYS A 25 15.42 25.63 30.97
C CYS A 25 15.04 27.04 30.51
N ARG A 26 13.75 27.41 30.52
CA ARG A 26 13.31 28.77 30.15
C ARG A 26 13.83 29.85 31.11
N GLY A 27 13.94 29.55 32.40
CA GLY A 27 14.50 30.47 33.39
C GLY A 27 16.02 30.54 33.39
N CYS A 28 16.72 29.67 32.66
CA CYS A 28 18.17 29.60 32.67
C CYS A 28 18.79 30.65 31.74
N LYS A 29 19.67 31.50 32.27
CA LYS A 29 20.39 32.52 31.49
C LYS A 29 21.25 31.96 30.35
N PHE A 30 21.58 30.67 30.39
CA PHE A 30 22.40 29.98 29.39
C PHE A 30 21.59 29.20 28.36
N ALA A 31 20.25 29.23 28.40
CA ALA A 31 19.39 28.37 27.58
C ALA A 31 19.69 28.49 26.07
N SER A 32 19.89 29.71 25.57
CA SER A 32 20.21 29.98 24.16
C SER A 32 21.52 29.34 23.70
N MET A 33 22.51 29.25 24.60
CA MET A 33 23.79 28.60 24.33
C MET A 33 23.79 27.10 24.69
N CYS A 34 22.80 26.65 25.47
CA CYS A 34 22.67 25.25 25.90
C CYS A 34 22.02 24.39 24.82
N GLU A 35 21.03 24.94 24.09
CA GLU A 35 20.35 24.24 22.98
C GLU A 35 21.32 23.70 21.91
N PRO A 36 22.25 24.50 21.33
CA PRO A 36 23.20 23.96 20.35
C PRO A 36 24.17 22.93 20.96
N ALA A 37 24.64 23.14 22.20
CA ALA A 37 25.51 22.20 22.90
C ALA A 37 24.82 20.84 23.15
N HIS A 38 23.54 20.88 23.50
CA HIS A 38 22.70 19.70 23.68
C HIS A 38 22.54 18.91 22.37
N LEU A 39 22.28 19.60 21.26
CA LEU A 39 22.13 18.97 19.95
C LEU A 39 23.44 18.32 19.47
N GLU A 40 24.59 18.99 19.69
CA GLU A 40 25.92 18.42 19.41
C GLU A 40 26.16 17.15 20.25
N ALA A 41 25.89 17.21 21.57
CA ALA A 41 26.04 16.06 22.46
C ALA A 41 25.09 14.90 22.10
N GLN A 42 23.86 15.18 21.68
CA GLN A 42 22.94 14.15 21.18
C GLN A 42 23.46 13.51 19.90
N ALA A 43 23.99 14.29 18.96
CA ALA A 43 24.52 13.76 17.71
C ALA A 43 25.70 12.80 17.98
N VAL A 44 26.63 13.19 18.86
CA VAL A 44 27.78 12.37 19.27
C VAL A 44 27.33 11.07 19.95
N LEU A 45 26.35 11.13 20.86
CA LEU A 45 25.83 9.91 21.50
C LEU A 45 25.13 8.99 20.51
N ARG A 46 24.33 9.55 19.58
CA ARG A 46 23.67 8.76 18.55
C ARG A 46 24.68 8.05 17.66
N GLU A 47 25.73 8.75 17.24
CA GLU A 47 26.82 8.17 16.44
C GLU A 47 27.54 7.06 17.21
N ARG A 48 27.91 7.31 18.47
CA ARG A 48 28.61 6.33 19.32
C ARG A 48 27.84 5.03 19.52
N TYR A 49 26.52 5.10 19.64
CA TYR A 49 25.65 3.94 19.87
C TYR A 49 24.93 3.45 18.61
N GLY A 50 25.22 4.02 17.43
CA GLY A 50 24.56 3.65 16.18
C GLY A 50 23.05 3.90 16.16
N ILE A 51 22.56 4.84 16.96
CA ILE A 51 21.13 5.15 17.08
C ILE A 51 20.70 6.02 15.90
N LYS A 52 19.93 5.42 14.98
CA LYS A 52 19.32 6.14 13.87
C LYS A 52 18.19 7.05 14.35
N THR A 53 18.04 8.21 13.74
CA THR A 53 16.88 9.08 13.94
C THR A 53 15.66 8.50 13.21
N SER A 54 14.45 8.84 13.65
CA SER A 54 13.22 8.41 12.96
C SER A 54 13.22 8.83 11.49
N ALA A 55 13.73 10.03 11.19
CA ALA A 55 13.87 10.51 9.81
C ALA A 55 14.79 9.61 8.96
N GLN A 56 15.92 9.16 9.51
CA GLN A 56 16.82 8.22 8.83
C GLN A 56 16.15 6.86 8.60
N VAL A 57 15.40 6.36 9.59
CA VAL A 57 14.65 5.09 9.47
C VAL A 57 13.58 5.18 8.38
N TYR A 58 12.82 6.27 8.31
CA TYR A 58 11.81 6.46 7.27
C TYR A 58 12.43 6.57 5.88
N ALA A 59 13.51 7.35 5.74
CA ALA A 59 14.20 7.50 4.45
C ALA A 59 14.77 6.17 3.92
N GLU A 60 15.33 5.34 4.79
CA GLU A 60 15.83 4.00 4.43
C GLU A 60 14.69 3.06 4.02
N ARG A 61 13.55 3.10 4.74
CA ARG A 61 12.37 2.32 4.39
C ARG A 61 11.82 2.71 3.02
N ASP A 62 11.70 4.01 2.76
CA ASP A 62 11.11 4.51 1.52
C ASP A 62 12.03 4.21 0.32
N ARG A 63 13.35 4.29 0.50
CA ARG A 63 14.32 3.83 -0.50
C ARG A 63 14.18 2.34 -0.81
N ARG A 64 14.10 1.49 0.21
CA ARG A 64 13.93 0.04 0.02
C ARG A 64 12.66 -0.28 -0.77
N LEU A 65 11.55 0.39 -0.45
CA LEU A 65 10.29 0.22 -1.18
C LEU A 65 10.38 0.69 -2.64
N ALA A 66 11.17 1.73 -2.92
CA ALA A 66 11.41 2.20 -4.28
C ALA A 66 12.28 1.21 -5.08
N GLU A 67 13.35 0.68 -4.47
CA GLU A 67 14.21 -0.34 -5.05
C GLU A 67 13.42 -1.62 -5.36
N GLU A 68 12.64 -2.15 -4.41
CA GLU A 68 11.76 -3.31 -4.61
C GLU A 68 10.75 -3.09 -5.75
N ARG A 69 10.24 -1.86 -5.91
CA ARG A 69 9.31 -1.53 -7.00
C ARG A 69 10.04 -1.50 -8.35
N ALA A 70 11.22 -0.90 -8.40
CA ALA A 70 12.04 -0.85 -9.62
C ALA A 70 12.49 -2.25 -10.07
N GLU A 71 12.86 -3.13 -9.14
CA GLU A 71 13.21 -4.51 -9.45
C GLU A 71 12.03 -5.31 -10.01
N ARG A 72 10.83 -5.13 -9.46
CA ARG A 72 9.61 -5.74 -10.00
C ARG A 72 9.30 -5.26 -11.42
N GLU A 73 9.53 -3.97 -11.67
CA GLU A 73 9.30 -3.38 -13.00
C GLU A 73 10.35 -3.87 -14.01
N ALA A 74 11.62 -4.00 -13.60
CA ALA A 74 12.70 -4.53 -14.42
C ALA A 74 12.54 -6.02 -14.75
N ASN A 75 12.02 -6.82 -13.82
CA ASN A 75 11.77 -8.26 -14.02
C ASN A 75 10.43 -8.56 -14.67
N ARG A 76 9.70 -7.55 -15.16
CA ARG A 76 8.42 -7.74 -15.83
C ARG A 76 8.64 -8.30 -17.25
N PRO A 77 8.12 -9.50 -17.58
CA PRO A 77 8.31 -10.09 -18.90
C PRO A 77 7.64 -9.22 -19.99
N ALA A 78 8.41 -8.92 -21.05
CA ALA A 78 8.01 -8.02 -22.15
C ALA A 78 6.85 -8.53 -23.02
N ASP A 79 6.52 -9.83 -22.91
CA ASP A 79 5.48 -10.50 -23.71
C ASP A 79 4.10 -10.52 -23.01
N MET A 80 4.01 -9.89 -21.84
CA MET A 80 2.75 -9.79 -21.10
C MET A 80 1.98 -8.57 -21.62
N LEU A 81 0.87 -8.81 -22.35
CA LEU A 81 -0.14 -7.82 -22.75
C LEU A 81 -0.19 -6.70 -21.72
N VAL A 82 0.15 -5.47 -22.11
CA VAL A 82 0.22 -4.33 -21.19
C VAL A 82 -1.17 -4.12 -20.59
N LEU A 83 -1.38 -4.70 -19.40
CA LEU A 83 -2.61 -4.55 -18.67
C LEU A 83 -2.72 -3.07 -18.27
N PRO A 84 -3.91 -2.46 -18.41
CA PRO A 84 -4.13 -1.10 -17.94
C PRO A 84 -3.68 -0.98 -16.48
N LYS A 85 -3.03 0.13 -16.12
CA LYS A 85 -2.43 0.35 -14.78
C LYS A 85 -3.40 0.01 -13.63
N LYS A 86 -4.68 0.36 -13.78
CA LYS A 86 -5.73 0.05 -12.80
C LYS A 86 -6.04 -1.45 -12.68
N THR A 87 -5.96 -2.19 -13.78
CA THR A 87 -6.07 -3.65 -13.78
C THR A 87 -4.90 -4.30 -13.06
N GLN A 88 -3.67 -3.80 -13.30
CA GLN A 88 -2.48 -4.27 -12.59
C GLN A 88 -2.56 -4.00 -11.09
N GLU A 89 -2.98 -2.80 -10.69
CA GLU A 89 -3.17 -2.45 -9.27
C GLU A 89 -4.21 -3.36 -8.58
N LEU A 90 -5.26 -3.76 -9.31
CA LEU A 90 -6.26 -4.71 -8.82
C LEU A 90 -5.65 -6.12 -8.65
N ILE A 91 -4.85 -6.59 -9.60
CA ILE A 91 -4.14 -7.87 -9.50
C ILE A 91 -3.18 -7.86 -8.31
N ASP A 92 -2.35 -6.82 -8.20
CA ASP A 92 -1.40 -6.68 -7.09
C ASP A 92 -2.12 -6.61 -5.73
N ARG A 93 -3.35 -6.09 -5.68
CA ARG A 93 -4.18 -6.09 -4.47
C ARG A 93 -4.74 -7.48 -4.16
N LEU A 94 -5.11 -8.24 -5.18
CA LEU A 94 -5.60 -9.62 -5.03
C LEU A 94 -4.48 -10.55 -4.57
N ASP A 95 -3.28 -10.41 -5.12
CA ASP A 95 -2.11 -11.18 -4.70
C ASP A 95 -1.67 -10.83 -3.27
N ARG A 96 -1.61 -9.54 -2.93
CA ARG A 96 -1.30 -9.08 -1.57
C ARG A 96 -2.32 -9.52 -0.52
N GLY A 97 -3.59 -9.62 -0.91
CA GLY A 97 -4.66 -10.03 -0.01
C GLY A 97 -4.71 -11.53 0.28
N ASN A 98 -3.83 -12.34 -0.32
CA ASN A 98 -3.82 -13.80 -0.24
C ASN A 98 -5.22 -14.40 -0.48
N TYR A 99 -5.95 -13.84 -1.46
CA TYR A 99 -7.26 -14.34 -1.80
C TYR A 99 -7.10 -15.66 -2.54
N ASP A 100 -7.53 -16.77 -1.93
CA ASP A 100 -7.69 -18.06 -2.62
C ASP A 100 -8.88 -17.99 -3.60
N VAL A 101 -8.71 -17.24 -4.69
CA VAL A 101 -9.76 -16.99 -5.68
C VAL A 101 -10.14 -18.29 -6.39
N LYS A 102 -9.14 -19.07 -6.83
CA LYS A 102 -9.34 -20.34 -7.53
C LYS A 102 -10.01 -21.39 -6.64
N GLY A 103 -9.47 -21.64 -5.45
CA GLY A 103 -9.99 -22.67 -4.56
C GLY A 103 -11.38 -22.34 -4.02
N LYS A 104 -11.70 -21.06 -3.79
CA LYS A 104 -13.07 -20.67 -3.38
C LYS A 104 -14.07 -20.85 -4.52
N PHE A 105 -13.73 -20.44 -5.75
CA PHE A 105 -14.62 -20.67 -6.88
C PHE A 105 -14.88 -22.15 -7.16
N SER A 106 -13.87 -23.02 -7.02
CA SER A 106 -14.05 -24.47 -7.18
C SER A 106 -14.95 -25.07 -6.08
N ARG A 107 -14.91 -24.52 -4.86
CA ARG A 107 -15.82 -24.89 -3.75
C ARG A 107 -17.22 -24.28 -3.88
N GLY A 108 -17.47 -23.42 -4.86
CA GLY A 108 -18.75 -22.74 -5.03
C GLY A 108 -18.93 -21.51 -4.12
N GLU A 109 -17.85 -21.04 -3.49
CA GLU A 109 -17.87 -19.90 -2.57
C GLU A 109 -17.36 -18.62 -3.26
N ASN A 110 -17.94 -17.47 -2.91
CA ASN A 110 -17.50 -16.19 -3.46
C ASN A 110 -16.23 -15.69 -2.74
N PRO A 111 -15.09 -15.55 -3.42
CA PRO A 111 -13.84 -15.16 -2.76
C PRO A 111 -13.80 -13.71 -2.27
N PHE A 112 -14.68 -12.85 -2.78
CA PHE A 112 -14.55 -11.40 -2.61
C PHE A 112 -15.34 -10.81 -1.43
N GLY A 113 -16.19 -11.60 -0.77
CA GLY A 113 -16.88 -11.24 0.49
C GLY A 113 -17.34 -9.78 0.57
N ALA A 114 -17.11 -9.13 1.72
CA ALA A 114 -17.38 -7.69 1.92
C ALA A 114 -16.26 -6.76 1.39
N SER A 115 -15.15 -7.31 0.91
CA SER A 115 -13.92 -6.55 0.67
C SER A 115 -13.96 -5.71 -0.62
N MET A 116 -14.71 -6.15 -1.64
CA MET A 116 -14.84 -5.47 -2.93
C MET A 116 -16.24 -5.71 -3.52
N LYS A 117 -17.15 -4.75 -3.36
CA LYS A 117 -18.57 -4.87 -3.78
C LYS A 117 -18.74 -5.24 -5.25
N PHE A 118 -17.97 -4.64 -6.16
CA PHE A 118 -18.09 -4.95 -7.59
C PHE A 118 -17.57 -6.35 -7.92
N MET A 119 -16.43 -6.78 -7.33
CA MET A 119 -15.91 -8.14 -7.50
C MET A 119 -16.85 -9.19 -6.88
N GLN A 120 -17.52 -8.85 -5.77
CA GLN A 120 -18.53 -9.70 -5.17
C GLN A 120 -19.70 -9.95 -6.13
N ILE A 121 -20.17 -8.91 -6.84
CA ILE A 121 -21.20 -9.06 -7.87
C ILE A 121 -20.72 -9.99 -8.99
N VAL A 122 -19.49 -9.79 -9.49
CA VAL A 122 -18.90 -10.67 -10.54
C VAL A 122 -18.83 -12.12 -10.06
N GLY A 123 -18.29 -12.35 -8.85
CA GLY A 123 -18.19 -13.70 -8.28
C GLY A 123 -19.56 -14.35 -8.07
N HIS A 124 -20.57 -13.58 -7.67
CA HIS A 124 -21.94 -14.08 -7.51
C HIS A 124 -22.55 -14.46 -8.87
N LEU A 125 -22.34 -13.66 -9.92
CA LEU A 125 -22.82 -13.98 -11.26
C LEU A 125 -22.17 -15.27 -11.78
N LEU A 126 -20.85 -15.39 -11.64
CA LEU A 126 -20.09 -16.56 -12.09
C LEU A 126 -20.53 -17.86 -11.38
N LEU A 127 -20.85 -17.77 -10.08
CA LEU A 127 -21.26 -18.94 -9.29
C LEU A 127 -22.71 -19.37 -9.53
N ASN A 128 -23.62 -18.41 -9.72
CA ASN A 128 -25.06 -18.70 -9.80
C ASN A 128 -25.57 -18.83 -11.23
N LEU A 129 -24.84 -18.33 -12.23
CA LEU A 129 -25.21 -18.40 -13.64
C LEU A 129 -24.31 -19.35 -14.45
N LYS A 130 -23.89 -20.48 -13.85
CA LYS A 130 -22.99 -21.47 -14.48
C LYS A 130 -23.45 -21.98 -15.85
N ASN A 131 -24.76 -21.98 -16.10
CA ASN A 131 -25.38 -22.49 -17.33
C ASN A 131 -25.77 -21.37 -18.32
N THR A 132 -25.52 -20.10 -17.99
CA THR A 132 -25.89 -18.96 -18.83
C THR A 132 -24.63 -18.37 -19.42
N ARG A 133 -24.71 -17.89 -20.67
CA ARG A 133 -23.62 -17.15 -21.29
C ARG A 133 -23.45 -15.83 -20.54
N ILE A 134 -22.41 -15.72 -19.74
CA ILE A 134 -22.04 -14.48 -19.06
C ILE A 134 -21.16 -13.71 -20.03
N ASP A 135 -21.64 -12.56 -20.49
CA ASP A 135 -20.87 -11.64 -21.31
C ASP A 135 -20.51 -10.38 -20.52
N ARG A 136 -19.63 -9.56 -21.11
CA ARG A 136 -19.22 -8.28 -20.51
C ARG A 136 -20.43 -7.36 -20.29
N ALA A 137 -21.39 -7.34 -21.22
CA ALA A 137 -22.55 -6.47 -21.16
C ALA A 137 -23.43 -6.79 -19.95
N LEU A 138 -23.68 -8.07 -19.67
CA LEU A 138 -24.43 -8.52 -18.50
C LEU A 138 -23.78 -8.09 -17.19
N ILE A 139 -22.45 -8.21 -17.08
CA ILE A 139 -21.71 -7.75 -15.91
C ILE A 139 -21.84 -6.23 -15.74
N ALA A 140 -21.68 -5.47 -16.82
CA ALA A 140 -21.86 -4.02 -16.79
C ALA A 140 -23.29 -3.62 -16.36
N THR A 141 -24.32 -4.27 -16.91
CA THR A 141 -25.71 -4.06 -16.50
C THR A 141 -25.94 -4.38 -15.02
N ALA A 142 -25.31 -5.44 -14.50
CA ALA A 142 -25.38 -5.77 -13.08
C ALA A 142 -24.74 -4.68 -12.21
N PHE A 143 -23.62 -4.09 -12.64
CA PHE A 143 -22.99 -2.98 -11.94
C PHE A 143 -23.88 -1.73 -11.93
N VAL A 144 -24.47 -1.36 -13.06
CA VAL A 144 -25.42 -0.23 -13.11
C VAL A 144 -26.58 -0.47 -12.13
N LYS A 145 -27.19 -1.66 -12.16
CA LYS A 145 -28.36 -1.97 -11.33
C LYS A 145 -28.06 -2.05 -9.82
N LYS A 146 -26.87 -2.54 -9.44
CA LYS A 146 -26.54 -2.80 -8.02
C LYS A 146 -25.65 -1.74 -7.37
N LEU A 147 -24.86 -1.03 -8.15
CA LEU A 147 -23.91 -0.02 -7.66
C LEU A 147 -24.30 1.40 -8.07
N ASP A 148 -25.36 1.56 -8.86
CA ASP A 148 -25.85 2.85 -9.37
C ASP A 148 -24.77 3.62 -10.15
N TRP A 149 -23.98 2.88 -10.92
CA TRP A 149 -22.90 3.44 -11.73
C TRP A 149 -23.40 3.89 -13.11
N GLN A 150 -22.72 4.89 -13.67
CA GLN A 150 -22.90 5.24 -15.08
C GLN A 150 -22.41 4.12 -16.00
N GLN A 151 -23.08 3.93 -17.13
CA GLN A 151 -22.80 2.84 -18.08
C GLN A 151 -21.32 2.76 -18.51
N GLY A 152 -20.68 3.90 -18.79
CA GLY A 152 -19.27 3.93 -19.18
C GLY A 152 -18.31 3.52 -18.05
N THR A 153 -18.65 3.86 -16.81
CA THR A 153 -17.87 3.44 -15.63
C THR A 153 -18.05 1.94 -15.37
N ALA A 154 -19.28 1.44 -15.51
CA ALA A 154 -19.58 0.02 -15.37
C ALA A 154 -18.85 -0.84 -16.41
N ASP A 155 -18.84 -0.44 -17.68
CA ASP A 155 -18.15 -1.19 -18.75
C ASP A 155 -16.63 -1.27 -18.52
N ALA A 156 -16.02 -0.15 -18.12
CA ALA A 156 -14.58 -0.11 -17.80
C ALA A 156 -14.23 -1.04 -16.63
N HIS A 157 -15.04 -1.06 -15.57
CA HIS A 157 -14.81 -1.94 -14.42
C HIS A 157 -15.12 -3.41 -14.74
N ALA A 158 -16.08 -3.68 -15.62
CA ALA A 158 -16.37 -5.03 -16.08
C ALA A 158 -15.17 -5.60 -16.84
N ARG A 159 -14.61 -4.83 -17.79
CA ARG A 159 -13.38 -5.20 -18.51
C ARG A 159 -12.20 -5.43 -17.57
N MET A 160 -12.01 -4.53 -16.59
CA MET A 160 -10.95 -4.66 -15.59
C MET A 160 -11.10 -5.93 -14.74
N ALA A 161 -12.32 -6.25 -14.28
CA ALA A 161 -12.57 -7.44 -13.49
C ALA A 161 -12.32 -8.73 -14.29
N ILE A 162 -12.75 -8.78 -15.56
CA ILE A 162 -12.52 -9.92 -16.45
C ILE A 162 -11.02 -10.12 -16.64
N GLN A 163 -10.27 -9.08 -17.02
CA GLN A 163 -8.83 -9.17 -17.23
C GLN A 163 -8.08 -9.62 -15.96
N ALA A 164 -8.46 -9.10 -14.79
CA ALA A 164 -7.83 -9.50 -13.53
C ALA A 164 -8.11 -10.97 -13.17
N LEU A 165 -9.34 -11.44 -13.32
CA LEU A 165 -9.71 -12.83 -13.03
C LEU A 165 -9.13 -13.81 -14.04
N GLU A 166 -9.03 -13.41 -15.31
CA GLU A 166 -8.39 -14.19 -16.38
C GLU A 166 -6.88 -14.32 -16.12
N HIS A 167 -6.22 -13.23 -15.72
CA HIS A 167 -4.81 -13.23 -15.34
C HIS A 167 -4.52 -14.15 -14.14
N ILE A 168 -5.37 -14.09 -13.10
CA ILE A 168 -5.28 -15.00 -11.95
C ILE A 168 -5.55 -16.46 -12.37
N GLY A 169 -6.21 -16.67 -13.50
CA GLY A 169 -6.58 -17.97 -14.06
C GLY A 169 -7.84 -18.56 -13.42
N ALA A 170 -8.69 -17.73 -12.84
CA ALA A 170 -9.96 -18.16 -12.22
C ALA A 170 -11.09 -18.31 -13.25
N ILE A 171 -11.01 -17.59 -14.36
CA ILE A 171 -11.99 -17.63 -15.46
C ILE A 171 -11.30 -17.90 -16.79
N CYS A 172 -12.08 -18.33 -17.77
CA CYS A 172 -11.70 -18.40 -19.17
C CYS A 172 -12.65 -17.50 -19.98
N ASN A 173 -12.08 -16.71 -20.89
CA ASN A 173 -12.82 -15.87 -21.82
C ASN A 173 -12.65 -16.44 -23.24
N GLN A 174 -13.67 -17.13 -23.73
CA GLN A 174 -13.69 -17.68 -25.10
C GLN A 174 -14.72 -16.89 -25.90
N ASP A 175 -14.26 -16.15 -26.91
CA ASP A 175 -15.11 -15.36 -27.82
C ASP A 175 -16.12 -14.43 -27.11
N GLY A 176 -15.74 -13.87 -25.96
CA GLY A 176 -16.58 -12.96 -25.16
C GLY A 176 -17.53 -13.66 -24.18
N ILE A 177 -17.51 -14.98 -24.12
CA ILE A 177 -18.21 -15.78 -23.12
C ILE A 177 -17.28 -16.06 -21.95
N ILE A 178 -17.69 -15.62 -20.76
CA ILE A 178 -16.93 -15.75 -19.53
C ILE A 178 -17.44 -16.95 -18.76
N SER A 179 -16.54 -17.88 -18.44
CA SER A 179 -16.84 -19.08 -17.67
C SER A 179 -15.80 -19.30 -16.58
N LEU A 180 -16.20 -19.98 -15.50
CA LEU A 180 -15.26 -20.39 -14.47
C LEU A 180 -14.34 -21.48 -15.04
N ARG A 181 -13.04 -21.36 -14.76
CA ARG A 181 -12.07 -22.40 -15.12
C ARG A 181 -12.16 -23.50 -14.06
N SER A 182 -12.74 -24.64 -14.43
CA SER A 182 -12.78 -25.85 -13.62
C SER A 182 -11.40 -26.50 -13.51
#